data_AF-A0A4Y2SLA4-F1
#
_entry.id   AF-A0A4Y2SLA4-F1
#
_cell.length_a   1.000
_cell.length_b   1.000
_cell.length_c   1.000
_cell.angle_alpha   90.00
_cell.angle_beta   90.00
_cell.angle_gamma   90.00
#
_symmetry.space_group_name_H-M   'P 1'
#
loop_
_entity.id
_entity.type
_entity.pdbx_description
1 polymer ?
#
loop_
_entity_poly.entity_id
_entity_poly.type
_entity_poly.pdbx_seq_one_letter_code
_entity_poly.pdbx_strand_id
1 'polypeptide(L)'
;MGLCSRHPTRVPLLTKRHRQLRLQWAREHRDWTMDEWKIAWSDESRFLIHHVDGRVRARRLPGEQLLLSCRAGHIQAGNGDIMLWGMFSWAALGPVVMVEQIMKAANYLNTIADQLHPYMAFVFPTGNGIFQQDNAPCH
;
A
#
# COMPACT_ATOMS: atom_id res chain seq x y z
N MET A 1 -28.54 -22.07 -22.58
CA MET A 1 -27.85 -21.19 -21.60
C MET A 1 -26.49 -20.83 -22.17
N GLY A 2 -26.26 -19.55 -22.46
CA GLY A 2 -25.06 -19.07 -23.17
C GLY A 2 -24.03 -18.42 -22.23
N LEU A 3 -22.78 -18.35 -22.69
CA LEU A 3 -21.71 -17.64 -21.99
C LEU A 3 -21.96 -16.13 -22.05
N CYS A 4 -21.85 -15.43 -20.91
CA CYS A 4 -21.90 -13.97 -20.85
C CYS A 4 -20.48 -13.38 -20.92
N SER A 5 -20.35 -12.26 -21.64
CA SER A 5 -19.12 -11.47 -21.60
C SER A 5 -18.88 -10.91 -20.18
N ARG A 6 -17.67 -11.06 -19.66
CA ARG A 6 -17.23 -10.55 -18.36
C ARG A 6 -15.87 -9.88 -18.50
N HIS A 7 -15.61 -8.86 -17.68
CA HIS A 7 -14.27 -8.28 -17.59
C HIS A 7 -13.33 -9.23 -16.83
N PRO A 8 -12.07 -9.34 -17.26
CA PRO A 8 -11.07 -10.09 -16.52
C PRO A 8 -10.76 -9.41 -15.18
N THR A 9 -10.63 -10.20 -14.12
CA THR A 9 -10.19 -9.72 -12.81
C THR A 9 -8.74 -9.27 -12.90
N ARG A 10 -8.45 -8.04 -12.46
CA ARG A 10 -7.09 -7.54 -12.34
C ARG A 10 -6.47 -8.09 -11.06
N VAL A 11 -5.43 -8.90 -11.20
CA VAL A 11 -4.66 -9.47 -10.08
C VAL A 11 -3.16 -9.42 -10.38
N PRO A 12 -2.29 -9.29 -9.37
CA PRO A 12 -0.86 -9.41 -9.56
C PRO A 12 -0.49 -10.77 -10.18
N LEU A 13 0.38 -10.75 -11.19
CA LEU A 13 0.88 -11.97 -11.79
C LEU A 13 1.93 -12.61 -10.87
N LEU A 14 1.58 -13.75 -10.28
CA LEU A 14 2.46 -14.48 -9.38
C LEU A 14 3.26 -15.55 -10.13
N THR A 15 4.59 -15.54 -9.93
CA THR A 15 5.48 -16.62 -10.35
C THR A 15 5.14 -17.94 -9.61
N LYS A 16 5.59 -19.09 -10.13
CA LYS A 16 5.40 -20.39 -9.45
C LYS A 16 5.97 -20.36 -8.02
N ARG A 17 7.16 -19.77 -7.85
CA ARG A 17 7.83 -19.60 -6.55
C ARG A 17 6.99 -18.77 -5.58
N HIS A 18 6.45 -17.62 -6.02
CA HIS A 18 5.61 -16.77 -5.17
C HIS A 18 4.35 -17.51 -4.69
N ARG A 19 3.72 -18.31 -5.56
CA ARG A 19 2.54 -19.12 -5.19
C ARG A 19 2.87 -20.16 -4.14
N GLN A 20 4.00 -20.86 -4.29
CA GLN A 20 4.46 -21.86 -3.32
C GLN A 20 4.73 -21.22 -1.96
N LEU A 21 5.50 -20.13 -1.91
CA LEU A 21 5.82 -19.43 -0.67
C LEU A 21 4.57 -18.88 0.03
N ARG A 22 3.64 -18.26 -0.72
CA ARG A 22 2.38 -17.77 -0.15
C ARG A 22 1.51 -18.90 0.41
N LEU A 23 1.44 -20.04 -0.29
CA LEU A 23 0.69 -21.20 0.19
C LEU A 23 1.33 -21.82 1.43
N GLN A 24 2.66 -21.90 1.46
CA GLN A 24 3.39 -22.38 2.62
C GLN A 24 3.15 -21.49 3.83
N TRP A 25 3.35 -20.18 3.69
CA TRP A 25 3.11 -19.22 4.76
C TRP A 25 1.67 -19.31 5.27
N ALA A 26 0.68 -19.35 4.37
CA ALA A 26 -0.73 -19.48 4.76
C ALA A 26 -1.04 -20.80 5.48
N ARG A 27 -0.33 -21.90 5.18
CA ARG A 27 -0.49 -23.18 5.89
C ARG A 27 0.15 -23.14 7.27
N GLU A 28 1.35 -22.57 7.37
CA GLU A 28 2.09 -22.42 8.64
C GLU A 28 1.32 -21.54 9.64
N HIS A 29 0.60 -20.54 9.14
CA HIS A 29 -0.12 -19.55 9.96
C HIS A 29 -1.64 -19.78 9.98
N ARG A 30 -2.12 -20.90 9.40
CA ARG A 30 -3.56 -21.18 9.27
C ARG A 30 -4.27 -21.26 10.62
N ASP A 31 -3.60 -21.89 11.58
CA ASP A 31 -4.17 -22.25 12.88
C ASP A 31 -3.72 -21.27 13.97
N TRP A 32 -3.14 -20.11 13.58
CA TRP A 32 -2.78 -19.03 14.50
C TRP A 32 -4.01 -18.46 15.19
N THR A 33 -3.88 -18.30 16.51
CA THR A 33 -4.83 -17.67 17.40
C THR A 33 -4.85 -16.15 17.23
N MET A 34 -5.90 -15.49 17.72
CA MET A 34 -5.98 -14.03 17.72
C MET A 34 -4.81 -13.35 18.44
N ASP A 35 -4.25 -14.01 19.45
CA ASP A 35 -3.09 -13.50 20.19
C ASP A 35 -1.80 -13.61 19.35
N GLU A 36 -1.65 -14.66 18.54
CA GLU A 36 -0.51 -14.78 17.60
C GLU A 36 -0.61 -13.78 16.44
N TRP A 37 -1.83 -13.37 16.07
CA TRP A 37 -2.07 -12.29 15.11
C TRP A 37 -1.78 -10.88 15.65
N LYS A 38 -1.37 -10.74 16.92
CA LYS A 38 -0.92 -9.46 17.49
C LYS A 38 0.48 -9.11 16.98
N ILE A 39 0.54 -8.74 15.71
CA ILE A 39 1.73 -8.34 14.96
C ILE A 39 1.68 -6.83 14.71
N ALA A 40 2.84 -6.19 14.61
CA ALA A 40 2.97 -4.85 14.04
C ALA A 40 3.16 -4.94 12.52
N TRP A 41 2.22 -4.38 11.77
CA TRP A 41 2.21 -4.33 10.32
C TRP A 41 2.74 -2.98 9.84
N SER A 42 3.54 -2.97 8.78
CA SER A 42 3.95 -1.74 8.08
C SER A 42 3.85 -1.87 6.58
N ASP A 43 3.69 -0.74 5.90
CA ASP A 43 3.74 -0.66 4.44
C ASP A 43 4.06 0.77 3.98
N GLU A 44 4.53 0.89 2.75
CA GLU A 44 4.68 2.16 2.04
C GLU A 44 3.54 2.36 1.05
N SER A 45 2.81 3.46 1.18
CA SER A 45 1.76 3.83 0.22
C SER A 45 2.06 5.17 -0.44
N ARG A 46 1.77 5.23 -1.74
CA ARG A 46 1.95 6.42 -2.56
C ARG A 46 0.61 7.06 -2.89
N PHE A 47 0.45 8.30 -2.47
CA PHE A 47 -0.75 9.10 -2.69
C PHE A 47 -0.50 10.17 -3.75
N LEU A 48 -1.36 10.23 -4.77
CA LEU A 48 -1.28 11.24 -5.81
C LEU A 48 -2.06 12.49 -5.36
N ILE A 49 -1.41 13.65 -5.33
CA ILE A 49 -2.03 14.92 -4.93
C ILE A 49 -3.03 15.40 -5.98
N HIS A 50 -2.77 15.12 -7.26
CA HIS A 50 -3.52 15.70 -8.39
C HIS A 50 -4.15 14.69 -9.36
N HIS A 51 -4.24 13.40 -9.01
CA HIS A 51 -4.82 12.40 -9.91
C HIS A 51 -6.25 12.02 -9.51
N VAL A 52 -7.20 12.27 -10.42
CA VAL A 52 -8.55 11.71 -10.33
C VAL A 52 -8.50 10.31 -10.96
N ASP A 53 -8.42 9.26 -10.15
CA ASP A 53 -8.37 7.85 -10.58
C ASP A 53 -9.62 7.35 -11.34
N GLY A 54 -10.55 8.26 -11.64
CA GLY A 54 -11.80 8.01 -12.33
C GLY A 54 -11.81 8.52 -13.77
N ARG A 55 -12.54 7.82 -14.64
CA ARG A 55 -12.98 8.38 -15.91
C ARG A 55 -13.97 9.52 -15.62
N VAL A 56 -13.52 10.77 -15.70
CA VAL A 56 -14.41 11.94 -15.62
C VAL A 56 -15.38 11.88 -16.80
N ARG A 57 -16.68 11.84 -16.52
CA ARG A 57 -17.73 11.85 -17.54
C ARG A 57 -18.38 13.23 -17.60
N ALA A 58 -18.41 13.82 -18.78
CA ALA A 58 -19.18 15.03 -19.06
C ALA A 58 -20.42 14.65 -19.89
N ARG A 59 -21.57 15.29 -19.62
CA ARG A 59 -22.72 15.30 -20.54
C ARG A 59 -22.56 16.50 -21.46
N ARG A 60 -22.61 16.29 -22.78
CA ARG A 60 -22.45 17.34 -23.79
C ARG A 60 -23.15 16.98 -25.10
N LEU A 61 -23.44 17.98 -25.93
CA LEU A 61 -23.94 17.83 -27.29
C LEU A 61 -22.79 17.61 -28.30
N PRO A 62 -23.08 17.12 -29.52
CA PRO A 62 -22.09 17.08 -30.60
C PRO A 62 -21.50 18.47 -30.88
N GLY A 63 -20.17 18.57 -30.95
CA GLY A 63 -19.44 19.84 -31.18
C GLY A 63 -18.97 20.57 -29.92
N GLU A 64 -19.50 20.26 -28.74
CA GLU A 64 -19.14 20.93 -27.48
C GLU A 64 -17.82 20.42 -26.85
N GLN A 65 -17.04 19.62 -27.59
CA GLN A 65 -15.86 18.95 -27.04
C GLN A 65 -14.78 19.89 -26.51
N LEU A 66 -14.71 21.10 -27.06
CA LEU A 66 -13.71 22.09 -26.72
C LEU A 66 -14.20 23.10 -25.66
N LEU A 67 -15.44 22.97 -25.13
CA LEU A 67 -15.89 23.82 -24.02
C LEU A 67 -15.03 23.56 -22.78
N LEU A 68 -14.74 24.60 -22.00
CA LEU A 68 -13.91 24.48 -20.79
C LEU A 68 -14.53 23.48 -19.79
N SER A 69 -15.87 23.46 -19.69
CA SER A 69 -16.65 22.52 -18.87
C SER A 69 -16.61 21.06 -19.37
N CYS A 70 -16.21 20.84 -20.62
CA CYS A 70 -16.11 19.53 -21.27
C CYS A 70 -14.67 19.06 -21.45
N ARG A 71 -13.69 19.85 -21.00
CA ARG A 71 -12.26 19.54 -21.03
C ARG A 71 -11.81 19.18 -19.62
N ALA A 72 -11.17 18.02 -19.48
CA ALA A 72 -10.36 17.74 -18.30
C ALA A 72 -8.92 18.18 -18.60
N GLY A 73 -8.38 19.07 -17.77
CA GLY A 73 -6.97 19.43 -17.86
C GLY A 73 -6.11 18.20 -17.56
N HIS A 74 -5.14 17.92 -18.42
CA HIS A 74 -4.09 16.95 -18.14
C HIS A 74 -2.89 17.71 -17.59
N ILE A 75 -2.58 17.53 -16.31
CA ILE A 75 -1.34 18.08 -15.75
C ILE A 75 -0.18 17.26 -16.34
N GLN A 76 0.87 17.93 -16.83
CA GLN A 76 2.09 17.23 -17.26
C GLN A 76 2.61 16.37 -16.11
N ALA A 77 2.99 15.12 -16.40
CA ALA A 77 3.51 14.18 -15.40
C ALA A 77 4.68 14.83 -14.64
N GLY A 78 4.56 14.93 -13.32
CA GLY A 78 5.63 15.45 -12.47
C GLY A 78 5.21 16.20 -11.20
N ASN A 79 3.92 16.51 -11.01
CA ASN A 79 3.49 17.29 -9.84
C ASN A 79 2.72 16.47 -8.81
N GLY A 80 3.42 16.14 -7.73
CA GLY A 80 2.83 15.85 -6.41
C GLY A 80 2.36 14.42 -6.23
N ASP A 81 3.28 13.50 -5.96
CA ASP A 81 2.98 12.31 -5.17
C ASP A 81 3.65 12.43 -3.79
N ILE A 82 2.98 11.89 -2.78
CA ILE A 82 3.50 11.78 -1.42
C ILE A 82 3.64 10.30 -1.14
N MET A 83 4.85 9.87 -0.80
CA MET A 83 5.09 8.54 -0.27
C MET A 83 5.02 8.61 1.25
N LEU A 84 4.19 7.75 1.83
CA LEU A 84 4.07 7.61 3.27
C LEU A 84 4.50 6.21 3.65
N TRP A 85 5.37 6.12 4.65
CA TRP A 85 5.55 4.89 5.41
C TRP A 85 4.63 4.94 6.61
N GLY A 86 3.95 3.85 6.93
CA GLY A 86 3.11 3.79 8.12
C GLY A 86 3.14 2.41 8.74
N MET A 87 2.83 2.36 10.04
CA MET A 87 2.68 1.11 10.74
C MET A 87 1.50 1.12 11.70
N PHE A 88 0.97 -0.05 12.03
CA PHE A 88 -0.07 -0.21 13.04
C PHE A 88 -0.05 -1.64 13.61
N SER A 89 -0.75 -1.85 14.71
CA SER A 89 -0.96 -3.18 15.31
C SER A 89 -2.40 -3.34 15.75
N TRP A 90 -2.72 -4.50 16.31
CA TRP A 90 -4.03 -4.73 16.93
C TRP A 90 -4.35 -3.69 18.05
N ALA A 91 -3.32 -3.18 18.73
CA ALA A 91 -3.48 -2.37 19.94
C ALA A 91 -3.59 -0.87 19.65
N ALA A 92 -2.86 -0.37 18.65
CA ALA A 92 -2.77 1.07 18.38
C ALA A 92 -2.38 1.36 16.94
N LEU A 93 -2.75 2.55 16.45
CA LEU A 93 -2.13 3.11 15.26
C LEU A 93 -0.70 3.53 15.60
N GLY A 94 0.22 3.25 14.69
CA GLY A 94 1.60 3.69 14.78
C GLY A 94 1.87 4.98 14.01
N PRO A 95 3.14 5.39 13.96
CA PRO A 95 3.55 6.59 13.26
C PRO A 95 3.31 6.48 11.75
N VAL A 96 3.11 7.65 11.14
CA VAL A 96 3.11 7.84 9.69
C VAL A 96 4.22 8.83 9.35
N VAL A 97 5.14 8.41 8.50
CA VAL A 97 6.34 9.14 8.12
C VAL A 97 6.25 9.51 6.65
N MET A 98 6.43 10.80 6.35
CA MET A 98 6.60 11.23 4.98
C MET A 98 7.98 10.80 4.48
N VAL A 99 8.01 10.09 3.37
CA VAL A 99 9.23 9.66 2.70
C VAL A 99 9.46 10.59 1.51
N GLU A 100 10.60 11.27 1.49
CA GLU A 100 10.97 12.10 0.35
C GLU A 100 11.21 11.20 -0.88
N GLN A 101 10.22 11.18 -1.78
CA GLN A 101 10.21 10.44 -3.05
C GLN A 101 10.22 8.91 -2.91
N ILE A 102 11.41 8.31 -2.86
CA ILE A 102 11.63 6.86 -2.92
C ILE A 102 12.31 6.43 -1.63
N MET A 103 11.75 5.41 -0.99
CA MET A 103 12.39 4.80 0.17
C MET A 103 13.72 4.16 -0.22
N LYS A 104 14.80 4.70 0.35
CA LYS A 104 16.16 4.14 0.27
C LYS A 104 16.47 3.40 1.56
N ALA A 105 17.35 2.41 1.51
CA ALA A 105 17.76 1.63 2.68
C ALA A 105 18.22 2.51 3.86
N ALA A 106 18.97 3.59 3.61
CA ALA A 106 19.40 4.51 4.66
C ALA A 106 18.22 5.23 5.35
N ASN A 107 17.22 5.68 4.57
CA ASN A 107 16.01 6.30 5.10
C ASN A 107 15.17 5.28 5.88
N TYR A 108 15.18 4.03 5.41
CA TYR A 108 14.50 2.93 6.08
C TYR A 108 15.12 2.65 7.45
N LEU A 109 16.45 2.55 7.54
CA LEU A 109 17.15 2.37 8.82
C LEU A 109 16.84 3.49 9.83
N ASN A 110 16.77 4.75 9.37
CA ASN A 110 16.37 5.87 10.22
C ASN A 110 14.92 5.71 10.70
N THR A 111 14.01 5.28 9.82
CA THR A 111 12.61 5.00 10.18
C THR A 111 12.51 3.89 11.23
N ILE A 112 13.31 2.83 11.09
CA ILE A 112 13.38 1.73 12.06
C ILE A 112 13.87 2.23 13.42
N ALA A 113 14.95 3.01 13.43
CA ALA A 113 15.55 3.53 14.64
C ALA A 113 14.62 4.50 15.38
N ASP A 114 14.07 5.47 14.64
CA ASP A 114 13.37 6.62 15.22
C ASP A 114 11.88 6.34 15.47
N GLN A 115 11.27 5.41 14.73
CA GLN A 115 9.81 5.21 14.72
C GLN A 115 9.42 3.79 15.12
N LEU A 116 10.02 2.76 14.52
CA LEU A 116 9.66 1.37 14.81
C LEU A 116 10.05 0.97 16.23
N HIS A 117 11.32 1.13 16.63
CA HIS A 117 11.78 0.65 17.92
C HIS A 117 11.00 1.24 19.11
N PRO A 118 10.76 2.57 19.19
CA PRO A 118 9.95 3.14 20.25
C PRO A 118 8.51 2.59 20.26
N TYR A 119 7.90 2.43 19.08
CA TYR A 119 6.55 1.87 18.96
C TYR A 119 6.49 0.41 19.41
N MET A 120 7.46 -0.42 19.02
CA MET A 120 7.53 -1.82 19.44
C MET A 120 7.74 -1.95 20.95
N ALA A 121 8.58 -1.11 21.56
CA ALA A 121 8.74 -1.09 23.01
C ALA A 121 7.45 -0.70 23.74
N PHE A 122 6.63 0.16 23.14
CA PHE A 122 5.33 0.55 23.68
C PHE A 122 4.27 -0.55 23.55
N VAL A 123 4.11 -1.16 22.37
CA VAL A 123 3.07 -2.17 22.12
C VAL A 123 3.45 -3.56 22.65
N PHE A 124 4.74 -3.89 22.62
CA PHE A 124 5.29 -5.18 23.04
C PHE A 124 6.40 -4.97 24.10
N PRO A 125 6.05 -4.52 25.32
CA PRO A 125 7.02 -4.15 26.35
C PRO A 125 7.88 -5.34 26.83
N THR A 126 7.42 -6.56 26.59
CA THR A 126 8.13 -7.82 26.88
C THR A 126 9.15 -8.19 25.80
N GLY A 127 9.25 -7.45 24.69
CA GLY A 127 10.22 -7.68 23.62
C GLY A 127 9.94 -8.90 22.73
N ASN A 128 8.76 -9.52 22.85
CA ASN A 128 8.32 -10.67 22.05
C ASN A 128 7.46 -10.26 20.84
N GLY A 129 7.43 -8.98 20.49
CA GLY A 129 6.66 -8.46 19.38
C GLY A 129 7.19 -8.94 18.02
N ILE A 130 6.27 -9.26 17.11
CA ILE A 130 6.61 -9.57 15.72
C ILE A 130 6.38 -8.30 14.89
N PHE A 131 7.37 -7.95 14.07
CA PHE A 131 7.26 -6.89 13.07
C PHE A 131 7.16 -7.52 11.68
N GLN A 132 6.20 -7.04 10.88
CA GLN A 132 5.98 -7.49 9.51
C GLN A 132 6.18 -6.32 8.54
N GLN A 133 7.00 -6.60 7.53
CA GLN A 133 7.29 -5.78 6.36
C GLN A 133 7.22 -6.64 5.10
N ASP A 134 7.14 -6.02 3.93
CA ASP A 134 7.23 -6.74 2.66
C ASP A 134 8.70 -7.09 2.31
N ASN A 135 8.95 -7.59 1.10
CA ASN A 135 10.30 -7.95 0.63
C ASN A 135 10.88 -6.93 -0.35
N ALA A 136 10.57 -5.64 -0.18
CA ALA A 136 11.15 -4.58 -0.99
C ALA A 136 12.68 -4.57 -0.88
N PRO A 137 13.42 -4.22 -1.96
CA PRO A 137 14.89 -4.25 -1.94
C PRO A 137 15.57 -3.33 -0.91
N CYS A 138 14.85 -2.37 -0.33
CA CYS A 138 15.37 -1.45 0.69
C CYS A 138 15.29 -2.01 2.12
N HIS A 139 14.57 -3.12 2.33
CA HIS A 139 14.39 -3.77 3.64
C HIS A 139 15.60 -4.60 4.07
#